data_AF-A0A9D3VFW1-F1
#
_entry.id   AF-A0A9D3VFW1-F1
#
_cell.length_a   1.000
_cell.length_b   1.000
_cell.length_c   1.000
_cell.angle_alpha   90.00
_cell.angle_beta   90.00
_cell.angle_gamma   90.00
#
_symmetry.space_group_name_H-M   'P 1'
#
loop_
_entity.id
_entity.type
_entity.pdbx_description
1 polymer ?
#
loop_
_entity_poly.entity_id
_entity_poly.type
_entity_poly.pdbx_seq_one_letter_code
_entity_poly.pdbx_strand_id
1 'polypeptide(L)'
;MHFLLSTLKITYVLNTSRPEENENKFVAVTRERQKWDNADYMCMGHILNGLSDGLFNTYQNEVTVKELWDKLETRYMTEDVTSKKFLVSRFKNYQMVDGRSVTEQFIDIEKMLNQFKKYDMKIDEMIVVSSIINKLSPS
;
A
#
# COMPACT_ATOMS: atom_id res chain seq x y z
N MET A 1 -0.18 -12.73 -2.16
CA MET A 1 -0.98 -12.63 -3.39
C MET A 1 -0.11 -12.66 -4.65
N HIS A 2 0.87 -11.76 -4.81
CA HIS A 2 1.77 -11.73 -5.98
C HIS A 2 2.47 -13.06 -6.30
N PHE A 3 2.94 -13.79 -5.27
CA PHE A 3 3.54 -15.12 -5.43
C PHE A 3 2.59 -16.12 -6.11
N LEU A 4 1.33 -16.20 -5.67
CA LEU A 4 0.33 -17.11 -6.23
C LEU A 4 0.05 -16.79 -7.71
N LEU A 5 -0.20 -15.52 -8.03
CA LEU A 5 -0.46 -15.07 -9.41
C LEU A 5 0.75 -15.34 -10.33
N SER A 6 1.96 -15.22 -9.79
CA SER A 6 3.21 -15.50 -10.52
C SER A 6 3.34 -16.99 -10.83
N THR A 7 3.04 -17.86 -9.87
CA THR A 7 3.03 -19.33 -10.04
C THR A 7 2.01 -19.75 -11.10
N LEU A 8 0.85 -19.09 -11.15
CA LEU A 8 -0.19 -19.32 -12.15
C LEU A 8 0.14 -18.72 -13.52
N LYS A 9 1.25 -17.95 -13.64
CA LYS A 9 1.68 -17.26 -14.86
C LYS A 9 0.63 -16.30 -15.44
N ILE A 10 -0.16 -15.66 -14.57
CA ILE A 10 -1.21 -14.70 -14.96
C ILE A 10 -0.90 -13.25 -14.57
N THR A 11 0.22 -12.95 -13.92
CA THR A 11 0.56 -11.57 -13.50
C THR A 11 0.68 -10.56 -14.65
N TYR A 12 0.93 -11.03 -15.88
CA TYR A 12 1.08 -10.15 -17.04
C TYR A 12 -0.18 -9.31 -17.35
N VAL A 13 -1.38 -9.78 -16.99
CA VAL A 13 -2.63 -9.03 -17.23
C VAL A 13 -2.74 -7.76 -16.37
N LEU A 14 -1.97 -7.65 -15.28
CA LEU A 14 -1.89 -6.43 -14.47
C LEU A 14 -1.17 -5.29 -15.22
N ASN A 15 -0.28 -5.63 -16.15
CA ASN A 15 0.62 -4.67 -16.81
C ASN A 15 0.38 -4.51 -18.31
N THR A 16 -0.48 -5.34 -18.91
CA THR A 16 -0.73 -5.36 -20.35
C THR A 16 -2.16 -4.96 -20.65
N SER A 17 -2.39 -4.31 -21.80
CA SER A 17 -3.74 -4.08 -22.30
C SER A 17 -4.28 -5.32 -23.00
N ARG A 18 -5.61 -5.47 -22.97
CA ARG A 18 -6.30 -6.47 -23.79
C ARG A 18 -5.90 -6.31 -25.27
N PRO A 19 -5.49 -7.37 -25.98
CA PRO A 19 -5.07 -7.28 -27.38
C PRO A 19 -6.15 -6.65 -28.28
N GLU A 20 -5.78 -5.85 -29.28
CA GLU A 20 -6.72 -5.23 -30.24
C GLU A 20 -7.28 -6.24 -31.25
N GLU A 21 -8.44 -5.92 -31.84
CA GLU A 21 -9.12 -6.75 -32.84
C GLU A 21 -8.57 -6.33 -34.21
N ASN A 22 -7.84 -7.23 -34.89
CA ASN A 22 -7.30 -6.97 -36.22
C ASN A 22 -7.82 -8.00 -37.24
N GLU A 23 -8.52 -7.50 -38.25
CA GLU A 23 -9.27 -8.30 -39.24
C GLU A 23 -8.38 -9.27 -40.04
N ASN A 24 -7.08 -8.99 -40.15
CA ASN A 24 -6.15 -9.72 -41.02
C ASN A 24 -5.56 -11.01 -40.41
N LYS A 25 -5.80 -11.34 -39.13
CA LYS A 25 -5.30 -12.58 -38.46
C LYS A 25 -6.29 -13.15 -37.45
N PHE A 26 -7.52 -13.39 -37.91
CA PHE A 26 -8.68 -13.73 -37.08
C PHE A 26 -8.42 -14.84 -36.02
N VAL A 27 -7.79 -15.96 -36.38
CA VAL A 27 -7.70 -17.14 -35.48
C VAL A 27 -6.67 -16.98 -34.37
N ALA A 28 -5.47 -16.49 -34.67
CA ALA A 28 -4.40 -16.36 -33.68
C ALA A 28 -4.71 -15.26 -32.66
N VAL A 29 -5.25 -14.13 -33.13
CA VAL A 29 -5.58 -12.98 -32.27
C VAL A 29 -6.78 -13.30 -31.39
N THR A 30 -7.77 -14.03 -31.90
CA THR A 30 -8.90 -14.51 -31.08
C THR A 30 -8.42 -15.41 -29.95
N ARG A 31 -7.46 -16.31 -30.23
CA ARG A 31 -6.90 -17.20 -29.21
C ARG A 31 -6.12 -16.44 -28.13
N GLU A 32 -5.34 -15.43 -28.53
CA GLU A 32 -4.60 -14.58 -27.61
C GLU A 32 -5.54 -13.76 -26.73
N ARG A 33 -6.63 -13.21 -27.30
CA ARG A 33 -7.68 -12.52 -26.55
C ARG A 33 -8.36 -13.43 -25.54
N GLN A 34 -8.81 -14.60 -25.95
CA GLN A 34 -9.43 -15.56 -25.03
C GLN A 34 -8.49 -15.97 -23.89
N LYS A 35 -7.20 -16.15 -24.19
CA LYS A 35 -6.18 -16.43 -23.17
C LYS A 35 -6.02 -15.26 -22.20
N TRP A 36 -6.03 -14.03 -22.71
CA TRP A 36 -5.95 -12.81 -21.90
C TRP A 36 -7.20 -12.67 -21.02
N ASP A 37 -8.39 -12.79 -21.59
CA ASP A 37 -9.68 -12.67 -20.90
C ASP A 37 -9.81 -13.71 -19.77
N ASN A 38 -9.37 -14.96 -20.02
CA ASN A 38 -9.35 -15.99 -18.99
C ASN A 38 -8.33 -15.69 -17.88
N ALA A 39 -7.16 -15.15 -18.22
CA ALA A 39 -6.15 -14.78 -17.24
C ALA A 39 -6.60 -13.57 -16.40
N ASP A 40 -7.28 -12.59 -17.01
CA ASP A 40 -7.89 -11.44 -16.35
C ASP A 40 -8.93 -11.89 -15.32
N TYR A 41 -9.90 -12.71 -15.75
CA TYR A 41 -10.93 -13.27 -14.86
C TYR A 41 -10.35 -14.06 -13.68
N MET A 42 -9.38 -14.95 -13.94
CA MET A 42 -8.74 -15.75 -12.88
C MET A 42 -7.96 -14.85 -11.91
N CYS A 43 -7.23 -13.87 -12.43
CA CYS A 43 -6.45 -12.94 -11.60
C CYS A 43 -7.37 -12.10 -10.70
N MET A 44 -8.46 -11.57 -11.29
CA MET A 44 -9.48 -10.82 -10.57
C MET A 44 -10.13 -11.65 -9.45
N GLY A 45 -10.53 -12.88 -9.75
CA GLY A 45 -11.09 -13.80 -8.75
C GLY A 45 -10.13 -14.09 -7.59
N HIS A 46 -8.84 -14.29 -7.88
CA HIS A 46 -7.83 -14.50 -6.84
C HIS A 46 -7.59 -13.27 -5.96
N ILE A 47 -7.60 -12.07 -6.55
CA ILE A 47 -7.46 -10.83 -5.78
C ILE A 47 -8.68 -10.65 -4.89
N LEU A 48 -9.89 -10.72 -5.45
CA LEU A 48 -11.15 -10.54 -4.73
C LEU A 48 -11.30 -11.54 -3.58
N ASN A 49 -10.96 -12.82 -3.78
CA ASN A 49 -11.00 -13.84 -2.73
C ASN A 49 -10.02 -13.59 -1.57
N GLY A 50 -8.99 -12.76 -1.78
CA GLY A 50 -8.06 -12.35 -0.73
C GLY A 50 -8.50 -11.09 0.03
N LEU A 51 -9.60 -10.44 -0.37
CA LEU A 51 -10.12 -9.24 0.28
C LEU A 51 -11.08 -9.61 1.42
N SER A 52 -11.23 -8.71 2.39
CA SER A 52 -12.31 -8.80 3.38
C SER A 52 -13.67 -8.48 2.74
N ASP A 53 -14.76 -8.95 3.35
CA ASP A 53 -16.12 -8.79 2.82
C ASP A 53 -16.47 -7.33 2.44
N GLY A 54 -16.06 -6.36 3.25
CA GLY A 54 -16.31 -4.94 2.97
C GLY A 54 -15.56 -4.46 1.72
N LEU A 55 -14.32 -4.92 1.52
CA LEU A 55 -13.52 -4.58 0.35
C LEU A 55 -14.02 -5.32 -0.89
N PHE A 56 -14.36 -6.61 -0.76
CA PHE A 56 -14.99 -7.38 -1.83
C PHE A 56 -16.24 -6.67 -2.34
N ASN A 57 -17.16 -6.28 -1.45
CA ASN A 57 -18.39 -5.61 -1.82
C ASN A 57 -18.16 -4.28 -2.56
N THR A 58 -17.08 -3.58 -2.21
CA THR A 58 -16.68 -2.31 -2.83
C THR A 58 -16.14 -2.51 -4.24
N TYR A 59 -15.36 -3.57 -4.47
CA TYR A 59 -14.55 -3.74 -5.69
C TYR A 59 -14.97 -4.91 -6.60
N GLN A 60 -16.00 -5.69 -6.25
CA GLN A 60 -16.44 -6.85 -7.05
C GLN A 60 -16.92 -6.49 -8.47
N ASN A 61 -17.31 -5.23 -8.71
CA ASN A 61 -17.88 -4.77 -9.98
C ASN A 61 -16.85 -4.08 -10.90
N GLU A 62 -15.56 -4.15 -10.58
CA GLU A 62 -14.51 -3.65 -11.47
C GLU A 62 -14.47 -4.46 -12.78
N VAL A 63 -14.21 -3.79 -13.91
CA VAL A 63 -14.37 -4.41 -15.24
C VAL A 63 -13.18 -5.27 -15.61
N THR A 64 -11.98 -4.88 -15.17
CA THR A 64 -10.74 -5.61 -15.45
C THR A 64 -9.91 -5.75 -14.18
N VAL A 65 -9.01 -6.74 -14.16
CA VAL A 65 -8.10 -6.90 -13.03
C VAL A 65 -7.18 -5.70 -12.86
N LYS A 66 -6.87 -5.00 -13.96
CA LYS A 66 -6.03 -3.80 -13.94
C LYS A 66 -6.71 -2.65 -13.21
N GLU A 67 -7.98 -2.36 -13.53
CA GLU A 67 -8.75 -1.33 -12.81
C GLU A 67 -8.89 -1.63 -11.32
N LEU A 68 -9.17 -2.90 -10.99
CA LEU A 68 -9.19 -3.38 -9.61
C LEU A 68 -7.85 -3.13 -8.91
N TRP A 69 -6.75 -3.56 -9.55
CA TRP A 69 -5.41 -3.43 -9.00
C TRP A 69 -5.00 -1.97 -8.83
N ASP A 70 -5.24 -1.12 -9.82
CA ASP A 70 -4.89 0.31 -9.79
C ASP A 70 -5.64 1.05 -8.66
N LYS A 71 -6.92 0.70 -8.44
CA LYS A 71 -7.71 1.26 -7.32
C LYS A 71 -7.21 0.80 -5.96
N LEU A 72 -6.87 -0.48 -5.82
CA LEU A 72 -6.28 -1.02 -4.59
C LEU A 72 -4.92 -0.38 -4.32
N GLU A 73 -4.05 -0.31 -5.32
CA GLU A 73 -2.75 0.33 -5.23
C GLU A 73 -2.89 1.80 -4.85
N THR A 74 -3.76 2.55 -5.52
CA THR A 74 -4.01 3.96 -5.20
C THR A 74 -4.46 4.15 -3.76
N ARG A 75 -5.43 3.35 -3.29
CA ARG A 75 -5.95 3.44 -1.92
C ARG A 75 -4.85 3.19 -0.89
N TYR A 76 -4.14 2.06 -1.02
CA TYR A 76 -3.18 1.64 0.00
C TYR A 76 -1.83 2.35 -0.10
N MET A 77 -1.40 2.77 -1.29
CA MET A 77 -0.21 3.63 -1.44
C MET A 77 -0.48 5.04 -0.90
N THR A 78 -1.67 5.61 -1.16
CA THR A 78 -2.04 6.91 -0.60
C THR A 78 -2.18 6.86 0.91
N GLU A 79 -2.76 5.79 1.45
CA GLU A 79 -2.90 5.58 2.89
C GLU A 79 -1.54 5.39 3.58
N ASP A 80 -0.61 4.65 2.96
CA ASP A 80 0.76 4.49 3.45
C ASP A 80 1.51 5.83 3.44
N VAL A 81 1.44 6.60 2.35
CA VAL A 81 2.05 7.94 2.27
C VAL A 81 1.44 8.89 3.30
N THR A 82 0.12 8.86 3.49
CA THR A 82 -0.59 9.72 4.45
C THR A 82 -0.22 9.35 5.88
N SER A 83 -0.15 8.05 6.20
CA SER A 83 0.24 7.54 7.52
C SER A 83 1.69 7.90 7.86
N LYS A 84 2.62 7.74 6.89
CA LYS A 84 4.01 8.15 7.03
C LYS A 84 4.15 9.66 7.26
N LYS A 85 3.44 10.49 6.49
CA LYS A 85 3.42 11.95 6.68
C LYS A 85 2.84 12.36 8.03
N PHE A 86 1.76 11.70 8.47
CA PHE A 86 1.16 11.96 9.76
C PHE A 86 2.11 11.61 10.91
N LEU A 87 2.81 10.47 10.83
CA LEU A 87 3.82 10.08 11.79
C LEU A 87 4.96 11.10 11.88
N VAL A 88 5.49 11.57 10.75
CA VAL A 88 6.52 12.63 10.69
C VAL A 88 6.02 13.89 11.38
N SER A 89 4.81 14.35 11.04
CA SER A 89 4.22 15.56 11.63
C SER A 89 4.03 15.42 13.14
N ARG A 90 3.48 14.29 13.59
CA ARG A 90 3.27 13.99 15.01
C ARG A 90 4.59 13.97 15.77
N PHE A 91 5.61 13.29 15.26
CA PHE A 91 6.92 13.25 15.89
C PHE A 91 7.56 14.64 15.94
N LYS A 92 7.54 15.39 14.83
CA LYS A 92 8.08 16.75 14.77
C LYS A 92 7.41 17.69 15.77
N ASN A 93 6.09 17.66 15.83
CA ASN A 93 5.29 18.61 16.62
C ASN A 93 5.04 18.16 18.06
N TYR A 94 5.41 16.93 18.45
CA TYR A 94 5.35 16.51 19.85
C TYR A 94 6.16 17.48 20.71
N GLN A 95 5.62 17.87 21.87
CA GLN A 95 6.27 18.69 22.89
C GLN A 95 5.91 18.05 24.24
N MET A 96 6.88 17.93 25.15
CA MET A 96 6.58 17.49 26.50
C MET A 96 5.77 18.57 27.21
N VAL A 97 4.84 18.12 28.04
CA VAL A 97 3.99 19.00 28.84
C VAL A 97 4.33 18.85 30.31
N ASP A 98 4.26 19.96 31.03
CA ASP A 98 4.44 20.00 32.47
C ASP A 98 3.29 19.26 33.17
N GLY A 99 3.60 18.63 34.29
CA GLY A 99 2.63 17.83 35.05
C GLY A 99 2.46 16.39 34.56
N ARG A 100 3.11 15.99 33.46
CA ARG A 100 3.26 14.56 33.08
C ARG A 100 4.67 14.07 33.35
N SER A 101 4.78 12.79 33.72
CA SER A 101 6.09 12.14 33.92
C SER A 101 6.90 12.14 32.62
N VAL A 102 8.17 12.51 32.70
CA VAL A 102 9.12 12.44 31.58
C VAL A 102 9.19 11.02 31.01
N THR A 103 9.14 9.99 31.86
CA THR A 103 9.18 8.59 31.43
C THR A 103 7.97 8.21 30.57
N GLU A 104 6.77 8.63 30.96
CA GLU A 104 5.56 8.34 30.16
C GLU A 104 5.62 9.01 28.80
N GLN A 105 6.10 10.26 28.76
CA GLN A 105 6.23 11.03 27.54
C GLN A 105 7.35 10.49 26.65
N PHE A 106 8.43 9.98 27.24
CA PHE A 106 9.49 9.27 26.52
C PHE A 106 8.98 7.99 25.87
N ILE A 107 8.14 7.21 26.55
CA ILE A 107 7.49 6.01 25.97
C ILE A 107 6.63 6.40 24.76
N ASP A 108 5.93 7.53 24.78
CA ASP A 108 5.16 8.02 23.63
C ASP A 108 6.08 8.32 22.43
N ILE A 109 7.26 8.89 22.69
CA ILE A 109 8.30 9.14 21.67
C ILE A 109 8.85 7.82 21.12
N GLU A 110 9.20 6.86 21.99
CA GLU A 110 9.68 5.53 21.57
C GLU A 110 8.67 4.79 20.70
N LYS A 111 7.37 4.88 21.03
CA LYS A 111 6.30 4.32 20.19
C LYS A 111 6.33 4.92 18.79
N MET A 112 6.54 6.23 18.65
CA MET A 112 6.66 6.87 17.33
C MET A 112 7.93 6.40 16.60
N LEU A 113 9.09 6.33 17.28
CA LEU A 113 10.34 5.81 16.71
C LEU A 113 10.21 4.35 16.23
N ASN A 114 9.49 3.52 16.97
CA ASN A 114 9.21 2.15 16.57
C ASN A 114 8.29 2.07 15.34
N GLN A 115 7.34 3.01 15.18
CA GLN A 115 6.56 3.11 13.96
C GLN A 115 7.41 3.51 12.76
N PHE A 116 8.39 4.41 12.91
CA PHE A 116 9.34 4.74 11.83
C PHE A 116 10.08 3.49 11.36
N LYS A 117 10.58 2.66 12.29
CA LYS A 117 11.21 1.37 11.96
C LYS A 117 10.25 0.42 11.22
N LYS A 118 8.99 0.34 11.65
CA LYS A 118 7.97 -0.50 11.01
C LYS A 118 7.69 -0.07 9.55
N TYR A 119 7.71 1.23 9.28
CA TYR A 119 7.53 1.80 7.95
C TYR A 119 8.82 1.84 7.10
N ASP A 120 9.91 1.26 7.60
CA ASP A 120 11.27 1.33 7.02
C ASP A 120 11.77 2.76 6.76
N MET A 121 11.34 3.70 7.61
CA MET A 121 11.77 5.09 7.57
C MET A 121 12.98 5.26 8.49
N LYS A 122 14.17 5.38 7.91
CA LYS A 122 15.40 5.61 8.66
C LYS A 122 15.47 7.05 9.15
N ILE A 123 15.70 7.23 10.44
CA ILE A 123 16.01 8.53 11.06
C ILE A 123 17.40 8.43 11.65
N ASP A 124 18.22 9.44 11.37
CA ASP A 124 19.56 9.57 11.93
C ASP A 124 19.50 9.75 13.46
N GLU A 125 20.39 9.08 14.18
CA GLU A 125 20.40 9.10 15.65
C GLU A 125 20.66 10.50 16.21
N MET A 126 21.51 11.32 15.56
CA MET A 126 21.72 12.71 15.98
C MET A 126 20.45 13.55 15.80
N ILE A 127 19.65 13.28 14.77
CA ILE A 127 18.35 13.94 14.58
C ILE A 127 17.37 13.55 15.69
N VAL A 128 17.35 12.27 16.09
CA VAL A 128 16.51 11.81 17.21
C VAL A 128 16.91 12.49 18.50
N VAL A 129 18.19 12.49 18.84
CA VAL A 129 18.72 13.13 20.07
C VAL A 129 18.40 14.63 20.09
N SER A 130 18.72 15.34 19.01
CA SER A 130 18.42 16.76 18.88
C SER A 130 16.91 17.05 18.99
N SER A 131 16.09 16.20 18.37
CA SER A 131 14.63 16.32 18.47
C SER A 131 14.12 16.10 19.89
N ILE A 132 14.66 15.14 20.64
CA ILE A 132 14.23 14.89 22.03
C ILE A 132 14.60 16.07 22.93
N ILE A 133 15.81 16.62 22.79
CA ILE A 133 16.25 17.79 23.56
C ILE A 133 15.31 18.98 23.31
N ASN A 134 14.96 19.25 22.05
CA ASN A 134 14.05 20.33 21.67
C ASN A 134 12.59 20.11 22.09
N LYS A 135 12.25 18.95 22.65
CA LYS A 135 10.90 18.60 23.12
C LYS A 135 10.72 18.76 24.62
N LEU A 136 11.81 18.92 25.36
CA LEU A 136 11.75 19.15 26.80
C LEU A 136 11.09 20.50 27.07
N SER A 137 10.21 20.56 28.08
CA SER A 137 9.65 21.82 28.53
C SER A 137 10.77 22.78 28.98
N PRO A 138 10.62 24.10 28.79
CA PRO A 138 11.48 25.08 29.45
C PRO A 138 11.37 24.87 30.97
N SER A 139 12.53 24.87 31.64
CA SER A 139 12.62 24.72 33.09
C SER A 139 12.08 25.93 33.84
#